data_AF-A0A973BD29-F1
#
_entry.id   AF-A0A973BD29-F1
#
_cell.length_a   1.000
_cell.length_b   1.000
_cell.length_c   1.000
_cell.angle_alpha   90.00
_cell.angle_beta   90.00
_cell.angle_gamma   90.00
#
_symmetry.space_group_name_H-M   'P 1'
#
loop_
_entity.id
_entity.type
_entity.pdbx_description
1 polymer ?
#
loop_
_entity_poly.entity_id
_entity_poly.type
_entity_poly.pdbx_seq_one_letter_code
_entity_poly.pdbx_strand_id
1 'polypeptide(L)'
;MKYFGAIENKDFIESWDLKQKERFLIENDFFVKRMMLQKKATLEQMKRKKDFEGGMIFSLNMSANDRKEFLQASEDLSIDFYSFLLNHYSKIIENHNGNFRYQFNEEAYGLSRVEQSKIALNYFKRFYDQIMIPGYDLISNKGLLDETGRIVRLFNLRKSNIQKIAKDIDLITPYLIGDRKFYNRERIGCFKSLLDFIEFESIIHSIILLNKEYQFEEDHFFDVNDRIKTIYTNYVHLFQNDKVLEFVVDCIEQLED
;
A
#
# COMPACT_ATOMS: atom_id res chain seq x y z
N MET A 1 -8.62 11.80 -10.45
CA MET A 1 -9.20 11.55 -9.12
C MET A 1 -10.70 11.44 -9.33
N LYS A 2 -11.23 10.23 -9.21
CA LYS A 2 -12.64 9.87 -9.47
C LYS A 2 -13.54 10.21 -8.30
N TYR A 3 -13.05 10.07 -7.07
CA TYR A 3 -13.86 10.15 -5.84
C TYR A 3 -13.68 11.44 -5.05
N PHE A 4 -12.69 12.27 -5.41
CA PHE A 4 -12.47 13.55 -4.74
C PHE A 4 -13.64 14.52 -5.02
N GLY A 5 -14.32 14.96 -3.96
CA GLY A 5 -15.52 15.81 -4.11
C GLY A 5 -16.76 15.09 -4.63
N ALA A 6 -16.80 13.76 -4.58
CA ALA A 6 -17.97 12.98 -5.01
C ALA A 6 -19.21 13.15 -4.11
N ILE A 7 -19.05 13.67 -2.89
CA ILE A 7 -20.15 13.96 -1.98
C ILE A 7 -20.40 15.47 -1.93
N GLU A 8 -21.51 15.91 -2.54
CA GLU A 8 -21.97 17.30 -2.53
C GLU A 8 -22.99 17.61 -1.41
N ASN A 9 -23.36 16.60 -0.63
CA ASN A 9 -24.38 16.71 0.41
C ASN A 9 -23.88 17.60 1.57
N LYS A 10 -24.49 18.78 1.74
CA LYS A 10 -24.14 19.74 2.80
C LYS A 10 -24.37 19.21 4.21
N ASP A 11 -25.42 18.41 4.42
CA ASP A 11 -25.74 17.86 5.74
C ASP A 11 -24.68 16.84 6.18
N PHE A 12 -24.17 16.04 5.24
CA PHE A 12 -23.04 15.11 5.44
C PHE A 12 -21.77 15.85 5.89
N ILE A 13 -21.54 17.04 5.34
CA ILE A 13 -20.36 17.87 5.62
C ILE A 13 -20.44 18.50 7.01
N GLU A 14 -21.59 19.07 7.37
CA GLU A 14 -21.67 20.02 8.48
C GLU A 14 -22.27 19.44 9.77
N SER A 15 -23.13 18.42 9.69
CA SER A 15 -24.05 18.08 10.79
C SER A 15 -24.07 16.62 11.21
N TRP A 16 -23.58 15.71 10.37
CA TRP A 16 -23.70 14.28 10.62
C TRP A 16 -22.67 13.75 11.61
N ASP A 17 -23.15 12.93 12.55
CA ASP A 17 -22.30 12.14 13.42
C ASP A 17 -21.62 10.97 12.66
N LEU A 18 -20.69 10.29 13.33
CA LEU A 18 -19.94 9.19 12.72
C LEU A 18 -20.85 8.07 12.19
N LYS A 19 -21.91 7.69 12.93
CA LYS A 19 -22.80 6.59 12.52
C LYS A 19 -23.65 6.96 11.31
N GLN A 20 -24.06 8.23 11.21
CA GLN A 20 -24.77 8.76 10.06
C GLN A 20 -23.87 8.78 8.83
N LYS A 21 -22.61 9.23 8.97
CA LYS A 21 -21.61 9.17 7.90
C LYS A 21 -21.35 7.74 7.44
N GLU A 22 -21.12 6.81 8.38
CA GLU A 22 -20.93 5.39 8.08
C GLU A 22 -22.10 4.81 7.29
N ARG A 23 -23.34 5.08 7.71
CA ARG A 23 -24.54 4.59 7.02
C ARG A 23 -24.60 5.10 5.58
N PHE A 24 -24.41 6.40 5.39
CA PHE A 24 -24.42 7.00 4.05
C PHE A 24 -23.33 6.44 3.15
N LEU A 25 -22.12 6.25 3.68
CA LEU A 25 -21.01 5.68 2.93
C LEU A 25 -21.33 4.26 2.45
N ILE A 26 -22.10 3.49 3.21
CA ILE A 26 -22.56 2.15 2.81
C ILE A 26 -23.68 2.24 1.78
N GLU A 27 -24.66 3.11 2.00
CA GLU A 27 -25.82 3.29 1.09
C GLU A 27 -25.42 3.80 -0.30
N ASN A 28 -24.27 4.46 -0.42
CA ASN A 28 -23.74 4.98 -1.68
C ASN A 28 -22.54 4.16 -2.22
N ASP A 29 -22.37 2.91 -1.76
CA ASP A 29 -21.35 1.97 -2.23
C ASP A 29 -19.88 2.45 -2.09
N PHE A 30 -19.62 3.47 -1.28
CA PHE A 30 -18.26 3.86 -0.93
C PHE A 30 -17.63 2.86 0.03
N PHE A 31 -18.43 2.25 0.92
CA PHE A 31 -18.01 1.30 1.92
C PHE A 31 -18.87 0.04 1.92
N VAL A 32 -18.25 -1.09 2.27
CA VAL A 32 -18.94 -2.35 2.50
C VAL A 32 -18.72 -2.81 3.93
N LYS A 33 -19.76 -3.41 4.51
CA LYS A 33 -19.63 -4.10 5.79
C LYS A 33 -18.98 -5.45 5.58
N ARG A 34 -17.88 -5.71 6.29
CA ARG A 34 -17.20 -7.00 6.28
C ARG A 34 -17.15 -7.58 7.67
N MET A 35 -17.16 -8.90 7.72
CA MET A 35 -17.04 -9.66 8.96
C MET A 35 -15.62 -10.20 9.07
N MET A 36 -14.93 -9.90 10.17
CA MET A 36 -13.67 -10.54 10.52
C MET A 36 -13.82 -11.31 11.82
N LEU A 37 -13.09 -12.43 11.89
CA LEU A 37 -13.01 -13.25 13.09
C LEU A 37 -12.09 -12.56 14.10
N GLN A 38 -12.62 -12.25 15.28
CA GLN A 38 -11.83 -11.74 16.40
C GLN A 38 -11.50 -12.89 17.35
N LYS A 39 -10.51 -13.71 16.98
CA LYS A 39 -9.80 -14.48 18.00
C LYS A 39 -8.35 -14.67 17.61
N LYS A 40 -7.44 -14.29 18.51
CA LYS A 40 -6.13 -14.92 18.59
C LYS A 40 -6.41 -16.40 18.89
N ALA A 41 -6.13 -17.28 17.95
CA ALA A 41 -6.17 -18.71 18.25
C ALA A 41 -5.14 -19.00 19.35
N THR A 42 -5.57 -19.19 20.59
CA THR A 42 -4.73 -19.84 21.59
C THR A 42 -4.60 -21.30 21.23
N LEU A 43 -3.38 -21.86 21.34
CA LEU A 43 -3.07 -23.25 21.03
C LEU A 43 -4.06 -24.26 21.66
N GLU A 44 -4.67 -23.90 22.80
CA GLU A 44 -5.64 -24.71 23.53
C GLU A 44 -6.98 -24.93 22.80
N GLN A 45 -7.36 -24.07 21.86
CA GLN A 45 -8.64 -24.17 21.13
C GLN A 45 -8.52 -25.02 19.84
N MET A 46 -7.30 -25.40 19.47
CA MET A 46 -7.03 -26.31 18.36
C MET A 46 -7.23 -27.76 18.80
N LYS A 47 -8.45 -28.29 18.69
CA LYS A 47 -8.69 -29.73 18.94
C LYS A 47 -8.00 -30.56 17.85
N ARG A 48 -7.09 -31.44 18.26
CA ARG A 48 -6.47 -32.44 17.39
C ARG A 48 -7.53 -33.45 16.95
N LYS A 49 -7.87 -33.48 15.66
CA LYS A 49 -8.50 -34.64 15.06
C LYS A 49 -7.45 -35.38 14.25
N LYS A 50 -7.30 -36.67 14.50
CA LYS A 50 -6.57 -37.57 13.61
C LYS A 50 -7.53 -37.96 12.51
N ASP A 51 -7.15 -37.70 11.27
CA ASP A 51 -7.82 -38.34 10.16
C ASP A 51 -7.26 -39.76 9.97
N PHE A 52 -8.06 -40.60 9.30
CA PHE A 52 -7.75 -42.02 9.07
C PHE A 52 -6.49 -42.27 8.22
N GLU A 53 -5.89 -41.22 7.64
CA GLU A 53 -4.70 -41.30 6.78
C GLU A 53 -3.49 -40.52 7.33
N GLY A 54 -3.40 -40.33 8.65
CA GLY A 54 -2.19 -39.78 9.29
C GLY A 54 -1.94 -38.28 9.07
N GLY A 55 -2.80 -37.58 8.34
CA GLY A 55 -2.86 -36.12 8.30
C GLY A 55 -3.45 -35.52 9.58
N MET A 56 -2.85 -34.44 10.08
CA MET A 56 -3.45 -33.63 11.15
C MET A 56 -4.31 -32.52 10.54
N ILE A 57 -5.61 -32.52 10.83
CA ILE A 57 -6.51 -31.39 10.56
C ILE A 57 -6.87 -30.72 11.88
N PHE A 58 -6.70 -29.40 11.92
CA PHE A 58 -7.17 -28.56 13.02
C PHE A 58 -8.60 -28.10 12.73
N SER A 59 -9.59 -28.61 13.47
CA SER A 59 -10.96 -28.10 13.41
C SER A 59 -11.17 -27.05 14.50
N LEU A 60 -11.36 -25.80 14.09
CA LEU A 60 -11.80 -24.71 14.98
C LEU A 60 -13.31 -24.81 15.21
N ASN A 61 -13.72 -25.15 16.42
CA ASN A 61 -15.13 -24.99 16.83
C ASN A 61 -15.36 -23.52 17.14
N MET A 62 -16.04 -22.79 16.25
CA MET A 62 -16.24 -21.34 16.38
C MET A 62 -17.69 -20.99 16.77
N SER A 63 -17.85 -20.03 17.68
CA SER A 63 -19.15 -19.48 18.08
C SER A 63 -19.51 -18.26 17.22
N ALA A 64 -20.81 -18.00 17.04
CA ALA A 64 -21.30 -16.79 16.36
C ALA A 64 -20.82 -15.48 17.02
N ASN A 65 -20.50 -15.51 18.33
CA ASN A 65 -19.99 -14.36 19.08
C ASN A 65 -18.54 -13.96 18.73
N ASP A 66 -17.80 -14.76 17.95
CA ASP A 66 -16.40 -14.47 17.59
C ASP A 66 -16.27 -13.58 16.31
N ARG A 67 -17.39 -13.04 15.79
CA ARG A 67 -17.41 -12.22 14.56
C ARG A 67 -17.56 -10.74 14.91
N LYS A 68 -16.62 -9.90 14.46
CA LYS A 68 -16.76 -8.44 14.52
C LYS A 68 -17.00 -7.89 13.13
N GLU A 69 -18.05 -7.09 13.01
CA GLU A 69 -18.34 -6.29 11.83
C GLU A 69 -17.39 -5.09 11.79
N PHE A 70 -16.81 -4.82 10.62
CA PHE A 70 -16.00 -3.63 10.36
C PHE A 70 -16.32 -3.07 8.98
N LEU A 71 -16.07 -1.77 8.81
CA LEU A 71 -16.24 -1.09 7.55
C LEU A 71 -14.97 -1.15 6.72
N GLN A 72 -15.15 -1.37 5.42
CA GLN A 72 -14.06 -1.37 4.46
C GLN A 72 -14.45 -0.53 3.26
N ALA A 73 -13.63 0.47 2.93
CA ALA A 73 -13.79 1.24 1.71
C ALA A 73 -13.71 0.31 0.48
N SER A 74 -14.41 0.66 -0.59
CA SER A 74 -14.25 -0.05 -1.86
C SER A 74 -12.81 0.02 -2.33
N GLU A 75 -12.38 -0.97 -3.13
CA GLU A 75 -11.00 -1.05 -3.60
C GLU A 75 -10.63 0.17 -4.46
N ASP A 76 -11.49 0.54 -5.39
CA ASP A 76 -11.33 1.73 -6.24
C ASP A 76 -11.19 3.01 -5.42
N LEU A 77 -12.05 3.20 -4.41
CA LEU A 77 -11.97 4.38 -3.53
C LEU A 77 -10.66 4.38 -2.75
N SER A 78 -10.26 3.23 -2.22
CA SER A 78 -9.02 3.11 -1.45
C SER A 78 -7.81 3.47 -2.31
N ILE A 79 -7.75 2.99 -3.56
CA ILE A 79 -6.66 3.29 -4.50
C ILE A 79 -6.65 4.77 -4.89
N ASP A 80 -7.81 5.36 -5.23
CA ASP A 80 -7.89 6.76 -5.65
C ASP A 80 -7.56 7.72 -4.48
N PHE A 81 -8.03 7.41 -3.26
CA PHE A 81 -7.70 8.15 -2.05
C PHE A 81 -6.21 8.08 -1.72
N TYR A 82 -5.62 6.88 -1.76
CA TYR A 82 -4.20 6.69 -1.53
C TYR A 82 -3.35 7.44 -2.56
N SER A 83 -3.74 7.40 -3.84
CA SER A 83 -3.09 8.14 -4.92
C SER A 83 -3.17 9.65 -4.72
N PHE A 84 -4.30 10.14 -4.20
CA PHE A 84 -4.42 11.54 -3.80
C PHE A 84 -3.44 11.91 -2.70
N LEU A 85 -3.34 11.11 -1.62
CA LEU A 85 -2.42 11.38 -0.53
C LEU A 85 -0.96 11.38 -1.01
N LEU A 86 -0.58 10.41 -1.85
CA LEU A 86 0.76 10.33 -2.44
C LEU A 86 1.11 11.59 -3.23
N ASN A 87 0.20 12.04 -4.10
CA ASN A 87 0.40 13.25 -4.90
C ASN A 87 0.46 14.49 -4.02
N HIS A 88 -0.50 14.63 -3.10
CA HIS A 88 -0.61 15.80 -2.25
C HIS A 88 0.58 15.98 -1.30
N TYR A 89 1.14 14.87 -0.78
CA TYR A 89 2.29 14.88 0.12
C TYR A 89 3.62 14.55 -0.57
N SER A 90 3.67 14.52 -1.91
CA SER A 90 4.86 14.11 -2.66
C SER A 90 6.12 14.88 -2.25
N LYS A 91 6.02 16.21 -2.13
CA LYS A 91 7.14 17.07 -1.71
C LYS A 91 7.69 16.73 -0.32
N ILE A 92 6.83 16.32 0.61
CA ILE A 92 7.26 15.94 1.96
C ILE A 92 8.02 14.61 1.89
N ILE A 93 7.46 13.64 1.17
CA ILE A 93 8.09 12.33 0.94
C ILE A 93 9.43 12.50 0.21
N GLU A 94 9.48 13.32 -0.84
CA GLU A 94 10.69 13.66 -1.60
C GLU A 94 11.75 14.35 -0.73
N ASN A 95 11.37 15.28 0.14
CA ASN A 95 12.31 15.93 1.05
C ASN A 95 12.96 14.95 2.03
N HIS A 96 12.20 13.97 2.55
CA HIS A 96 12.78 12.90 3.38
C HIS A 96 13.83 12.10 2.59
N ASN A 97 13.53 11.76 1.34
CA ASN A 97 14.47 11.06 0.46
C ASN A 97 15.68 11.92 0.11
N GLY A 98 15.52 13.23 -0.04
CA GLY A 98 16.61 14.18 -0.27
C GLY A 98 17.63 14.17 0.87
N ASN A 99 17.15 14.20 2.12
CA ASN A 99 18.00 14.11 3.30
C ASN A 99 18.76 12.77 3.36
N PHE A 100 18.08 11.66 3.05
CA PHE A 100 18.73 10.36 2.95
C PHE A 100 19.82 10.34 1.87
N ARG A 101 19.51 10.79 0.65
CA ARG A 101 20.48 10.83 -0.46
C ARG A 101 21.71 11.65 -0.11
N TYR A 102 21.52 12.79 0.54
CA TYR A 102 22.64 13.61 1.01
C TYR A 102 23.53 12.82 1.97
N GLN A 103 22.96 12.21 3.01
CA GLN A 103 23.72 11.40 3.98
C GLN A 103 24.45 10.22 3.33
N PHE A 104 23.75 9.50 2.46
CA PHE A 104 24.33 8.37 1.74
C PHE A 104 25.50 8.82 0.85
N ASN A 105 25.34 9.91 0.10
CA ASN A 105 26.37 10.42 -0.79
C ASN A 105 27.63 10.88 -0.03
N GLU A 106 27.46 11.52 1.13
CA GLU A 106 28.59 11.90 1.99
C GLU A 106 29.35 10.67 2.50
N GLU A 107 28.65 9.61 2.91
CA GLU A 107 29.28 8.35 3.34
C GLU A 107 29.93 7.57 2.19
N ALA A 108 29.33 7.65 0.99
CA ALA A 108 29.77 6.95 -0.22
C ALA A 108 30.88 7.68 -0.99
N TYR A 109 31.17 8.94 -0.63
CA TYR A 109 32.06 9.81 -1.40
C TYR A 109 33.49 9.26 -1.45
N GLY A 110 34.05 9.19 -2.66
CA GLY A 110 35.42 8.70 -2.89
C GLY A 110 35.60 7.19 -2.73
N LEU A 111 34.54 6.43 -2.41
CA LEU A 111 34.58 4.98 -2.29
C LEU A 111 34.38 4.30 -3.65
N SER A 112 34.87 3.06 -3.76
CA SER A 112 34.60 2.22 -4.93
C SER A 112 33.14 1.78 -4.98
N ARG A 113 32.63 1.44 -6.17
CA ARG A 113 31.24 0.95 -6.35
C ARG A 113 30.91 -0.25 -5.46
N VAL A 114 31.88 -1.12 -5.21
CA VAL A 114 31.72 -2.30 -4.33
C VAL A 114 31.52 -1.88 -2.87
N GLU A 115 32.25 -0.86 -2.41
CA GLU A 115 32.11 -0.33 -1.05
C GLU A 115 30.80 0.45 -0.89
N GLN A 116 30.45 1.27 -1.87
CA GLN A 116 29.17 1.97 -1.92
C GLN A 116 28.00 0.99 -1.85
N SER A 117 28.07 -0.13 -2.60
CA SER A 117 27.06 -1.18 -2.57
C SER A 117 26.91 -1.83 -1.18
N LYS A 118 27.99 -1.99 -0.43
CA LYS A 118 27.93 -2.49 0.96
C LYS A 118 27.23 -1.50 1.90
N ILE A 119 27.51 -0.20 1.77
CA ILE A 119 26.84 0.85 2.54
C ILE A 119 25.35 0.89 2.18
N ALA A 120 25.03 0.90 0.89
CA ALA A 120 23.68 0.88 0.36
C ALA A 120 22.90 -0.34 0.88
N LEU A 121 23.52 -1.52 0.92
CA LEU A 121 22.90 -2.74 1.47
C LEU A 121 22.58 -2.60 2.96
N ASN A 122 23.42 -1.93 3.73
CA ASN A 122 23.16 -1.67 5.15
C ASN A 122 21.97 -0.72 5.34
N TYR A 123 21.91 0.36 4.56
CA TYR A 123 20.76 1.26 4.54
C TYR A 123 19.48 0.53 4.14
N PHE A 124 19.52 -0.26 3.07
CA PHE A 124 18.40 -1.08 2.60
C PHE A 124 17.86 -1.98 3.70
N LYS A 125 18.73 -2.75 4.38
CA LYS A 125 18.33 -3.64 5.49
C LYS A 125 17.72 -2.85 6.64
N ARG A 126 18.38 -1.77 7.07
CA ARG A 126 17.89 -0.93 8.17
C ARG A 126 16.51 -0.35 7.89
N PHE A 127 16.29 0.17 6.68
CA PHE A 127 15.00 0.70 6.26
C PHE A 127 13.93 -0.39 6.19
N TYR A 128 14.27 -1.56 5.65
CA TYR A 128 13.35 -2.70 5.62
C TYR A 128 12.92 -3.11 7.04
N ASP A 129 13.87 -3.23 7.96
CA ASP A 129 13.61 -3.63 9.35
C ASP A 129 12.79 -2.59 10.13
N GLN A 130 12.81 -1.31 9.73
CA GLN A 130 12.00 -0.25 10.35
C GLN A 130 10.50 -0.39 10.04
N ILE A 131 10.14 -0.85 8.84
CA ILE A 131 8.73 -0.94 8.41
C ILE A 131 8.16 -2.35 8.56
N MET A 132 9.00 -3.36 8.70
CA MET A 132 8.55 -4.73 8.92
C MET A 132 8.29 -4.99 10.41
N ILE A 133 7.08 -5.45 10.73
CA ILE A 133 6.72 -5.83 12.09
C ILE A 133 7.32 -7.22 12.39
N PRO A 134 8.02 -7.41 13.52
CA PRO A 134 8.50 -8.72 13.95
C PRO A 134 7.35 -9.74 13.97
N GLY A 135 7.49 -10.84 13.23
CA GLY A 135 6.49 -11.89 13.12
C GLY A 135 5.60 -11.83 11.87
N TYR A 136 5.76 -10.84 10.98
CA TYR A 136 5.22 -10.93 9.62
C TYR A 136 5.86 -12.11 8.84
N ASP A 137 7.07 -12.51 9.23
CA ASP A 137 7.77 -13.70 8.72
C ASP A 137 7.11 -15.04 9.11
N LEU A 138 6.24 -15.07 10.12
CA LEU A 138 5.69 -16.31 10.68
C LEU A 138 4.49 -16.88 9.92
N ILE A 139 4.01 -16.19 8.88
CA ILE A 139 2.93 -16.67 7.99
C ILE A 139 3.52 -17.20 6.66
N SER A 140 4.84 -17.37 6.57
CA SER A 140 5.42 -18.27 5.58
C SER A 140 5.33 -19.70 6.11
N ASN A 141 4.63 -20.56 5.37
CA ASN A 141 4.41 -21.95 5.73
C ASN A 141 5.74 -22.68 6.01
N LYS A 142 5.88 -23.21 7.23
CA LYS A 142 6.76 -24.33 7.59
C LYS A 142 8.21 -24.25 7.12
N GLY A 143 9.07 -23.53 7.85
CA GLY A 143 10.52 -23.86 7.94
C GLY A 143 11.35 -23.87 6.66
N LEU A 144 10.79 -23.46 5.53
CA LEU A 144 11.48 -23.11 4.30
C LEU A 144 11.80 -21.63 4.40
N LEU A 145 13.04 -21.27 4.08
CA LEU A 145 13.40 -19.88 3.79
C LEU A 145 12.30 -19.32 2.89
N ASP A 146 11.59 -18.31 3.36
CA ASP A 146 10.53 -17.70 2.61
C ASP A 146 11.15 -17.12 1.33
N GLU A 147 10.98 -17.84 0.22
CA GLU A 147 11.51 -17.50 -1.11
C GLU A 147 10.88 -16.20 -1.65
N THR A 148 9.88 -15.63 -0.96
CA THR A 148 9.41 -14.30 -1.30
C THR A 148 10.43 -13.24 -0.88
N GLY A 149 11.09 -12.65 -1.88
CA GLY A 149 12.01 -11.52 -1.72
C GLY A 149 11.38 -10.36 -0.95
N ARG A 150 12.22 -9.56 -0.29
CA ARG A 150 11.79 -8.41 0.52
C ARG A 150 10.96 -7.42 -0.30
N ILE A 151 11.33 -7.19 -1.57
CA ILE A 151 10.58 -6.30 -2.46
C ILE A 151 9.11 -6.74 -2.62
N VAL A 152 8.86 -8.04 -2.83
CA VAL A 152 7.50 -8.60 -2.93
C VAL A 152 6.70 -8.32 -1.66
N ARG A 153 7.33 -8.47 -0.50
CA ARG A 153 6.67 -8.25 0.80
C ARG A 153 6.34 -6.79 1.02
N LEU A 154 7.24 -5.88 0.63
CA LEU A 154 6.97 -4.44 0.66
C LEU A 154 5.78 -4.07 -0.22
N PHE A 155 5.67 -4.68 -1.40
CA PHE A 155 4.53 -4.47 -2.29
C PHE A 155 3.21 -4.92 -1.65
N ASN A 156 3.19 -6.11 -1.03
CA ASN A 156 2.01 -6.61 -0.32
C ASN A 156 1.67 -5.76 0.91
N LEU A 157 2.68 -5.29 1.63
CA LEU A 157 2.51 -4.38 2.76
C LEU A 157 1.92 -3.04 2.31
N ARG A 158 2.36 -2.50 1.18
CA ARG A 158 1.78 -1.28 0.58
C ARG A 158 0.31 -1.49 0.20
N LYS A 159 -0.04 -2.62 -0.43
CA LYS A 159 -1.44 -2.99 -0.69
C LYS A 159 -2.29 -3.04 0.57
N SER A 160 -1.76 -3.61 1.64
CA SER A 160 -2.44 -3.62 2.95
C SER A 160 -2.61 -2.20 3.50
N ASN A 161 -1.60 -1.35 3.38
CA ASN A 161 -1.64 0.04 3.84
C ASN A 161 -2.64 0.91 3.06
N ILE A 162 -2.81 0.68 1.76
CA ILE A 162 -3.87 1.32 0.94
C ILE A 162 -5.24 1.11 1.60
N GLN A 163 -5.55 -0.14 1.94
CA GLN A 163 -6.81 -0.49 2.60
C GLN A 163 -6.87 0.01 4.05
N LYS A 164 -5.74 0.05 4.76
CA LYS A 164 -5.66 0.50 6.15
C LYS A 164 -5.98 1.98 6.28
N ILE A 165 -5.38 2.85 5.47
CA ILE A 165 -5.60 4.29 5.57
C ILE A 165 -7.00 4.69 5.10
N ALA A 166 -7.55 4.00 4.10
CA ALA A 166 -8.91 4.24 3.62
C ALA A 166 -10.02 3.87 4.63
N LYS A 167 -9.68 3.13 5.71
CA LYS A 167 -10.61 2.85 6.82
C LYS A 167 -10.76 4.02 7.78
N ASP A 168 -9.86 4.99 7.74
CA ASP A 168 -9.92 6.15 8.60
C ASP A 168 -10.98 7.12 8.05
N ILE A 169 -12.19 7.06 8.63
CA ILE A 169 -13.34 7.83 8.17
C ILE A 169 -13.07 9.34 8.31
N ASP A 170 -12.37 9.76 9.36
CA ASP A 170 -12.05 11.16 9.59
C ASP A 170 -11.05 11.68 8.55
N LEU A 171 -10.20 10.81 8.01
CA LEU A 171 -9.32 11.15 6.90
C LEU A 171 -9.98 11.03 5.53
N ILE A 172 -10.89 10.09 5.28
CA ILE A 172 -11.47 9.90 3.95
C ILE A 172 -12.66 10.82 3.68
N THR A 173 -13.37 11.25 4.73
CA THR A 173 -14.54 12.13 4.62
C THR A 173 -14.17 13.47 3.97
N PRO A 174 -13.12 14.21 4.43
CA PRO A 174 -12.70 15.46 3.80
C PRO A 174 -12.33 15.31 2.33
N TYR A 175 -11.78 14.15 1.95
CA TYR A 175 -11.43 13.83 0.57
C TYR A 175 -12.69 13.65 -0.29
N LEU A 176 -13.66 12.88 0.20
CA LEU A 176 -14.92 12.64 -0.50
C LEU A 176 -15.74 13.91 -0.72
N ILE A 177 -15.61 14.91 0.16
CA ILE A 177 -16.28 16.22 0.02
C ILE A 177 -15.40 17.27 -0.70
N GLY A 178 -14.18 16.91 -1.11
CA GLY A 178 -13.31 17.79 -1.88
C GLY A 178 -12.56 18.85 -1.06
N ASP A 179 -12.45 18.69 0.27
CA ASP A 179 -11.72 19.63 1.13
C ASP A 179 -10.21 19.39 1.06
N ARG A 180 -9.56 20.00 0.06
CA ARG A 180 -8.10 19.98 -0.08
C ARG A 180 -7.39 20.67 1.09
N LYS A 181 -8.01 21.68 1.72
CA LYS A 181 -7.38 22.48 2.78
C LYS A 181 -7.22 21.69 4.08
N PHE A 182 -8.06 20.68 4.28
CA PHE A 182 -7.93 19.71 5.37
C PHE A 182 -6.54 19.03 5.37
N TYR A 183 -6.02 18.67 4.20
CA TYR A 183 -4.74 17.96 4.06
C TYR A 183 -3.51 18.87 4.15
N ASN A 184 -3.59 19.99 4.86
CA ASN A 184 -2.42 20.84 5.06
C ASN A 184 -1.37 20.17 5.95
N ARG A 185 -0.15 20.74 5.96
CA ARG A 185 1.00 20.19 6.69
C ARG A 185 0.79 20.14 8.20
N GLU A 186 0.08 21.10 8.77
CA GLU A 186 -0.15 21.20 10.22
C GLU A 186 -0.99 20.04 10.74
N ARG A 187 -1.86 19.48 9.89
CA ARG A 187 -2.73 18.36 10.23
C ARG A 187 -2.03 17.00 10.22
N ILE A 188 -0.83 16.88 9.65
CA ILE A 188 -0.07 15.62 9.61
C ILE A 188 0.14 15.06 11.02
N GLY A 189 0.55 15.92 11.97
CA GLY A 189 0.79 15.52 13.35
C GLY A 189 -0.48 15.21 14.15
N CYS A 190 -1.66 15.56 13.63
CA CYS A 190 -2.94 15.30 14.30
C CYS A 190 -3.49 13.90 14.01
N PHE A 191 -3.09 13.28 12.89
CA PHE A 191 -3.61 11.98 12.45
C PHE A 191 -2.47 10.97 12.36
N LYS A 192 -2.43 10.04 13.31
CA LYS A 192 -1.40 8.99 13.35
C LYS A 192 -1.36 8.19 12.04
N SER A 193 -2.52 7.86 11.48
CA SER A 193 -2.67 7.17 10.19
C SER A 193 -1.97 7.89 9.04
N LEU A 194 -2.02 9.24 9.03
CA LEU A 194 -1.38 10.05 8.02
C LEU A 194 0.14 10.16 8.22
N LEU A 195 0.59 10.28 9.47
CA LEU A 195 2.01 10.22 9.81
C LEU A 195 2.62 8.87 9.43
N ASP A 196 1.98 7.77 9.86
CA ASP A 196 2.37 6.39 9.53
C ASP A 196 2.47 6.22 8.00
N PHE A 197 1.54 6.80 7.23
CA PHE A 197 1.57 6.76 5.75
C PHE A 197 2.77 7.50 5.16
N ILE A 198 3.04 8.72 5.60
CA ILE A 198 4.17 9.52 5.08
C ILE A 198 5.50 8.84 5.42
N GLU A 199 5.67 8.37 6.65
CA GLU A 199 6.87 7.65 7.08
C GLU A 199 7.07 6.38 6.26
N PHE A 200 6.01 5.58 6.13
CA PHE A 200 6.04 4.33 5.36
C PHE A 200 6.43 4.57 3.90
N GLU A 201 5.79 5.52 3.22
CA GLU A 201 6.07 5.81 1.81
C GLU A 201 7.46 6.43 1.59
N SER A 202 7.94 7.23 2.54
CA SER A 202 9.31 7.77 2.50
C SER A 202 10.35 6.65 2.61
N ILE A 203 10.16 5.72 3.54
CA ILE A 203 11.07 4.58 3.72
C ILE A 203 11.02 3.65 2.51
N ILE A 204 9.82 3.29 2.02
CA ILE A 204 9.66 2.47 0.81
C ILE A 204 10.37 3.11 -0.38
N HIS A 205 10.20 4.41 -0.59
CA HIS A 205 10.85 5.10 -1.70
C HIS A 205 12.38 5.02 -1.61
N SER A 206 12.95 5.19 -0.41
CA SER A 206 14.39 5.02 -0.19
C SER A 206 14.87 3.61 -0.48
N ILE A 207 14.11 2.59 -0.07
CA ILE A 207 14.41 1.18 -0.35
C ILE A 207 14.39 0.90 -1.86
N ILE A 208 13.35 1.33 -2.56
CA ILE A 208 13.20 1.14 -4.01
C ILE A 208 14.35 1.84 -4.73
N LEU A 209 14.72 3.05 -4.31
CA LEU A 209 15.82 3.78 -4.92
C LEU A 209 17.14 3.04 -4.82
N LEU A 210 17.47 2.56 -3.62
CA LEU A 210 18.68 1.76 -3.39
C LEU A 210 18.66 0.47 -4.22
N ASN A 211 17.51 -0.20 -4.30
CA ASN A 211 17.39 -1.42 -5.11
C ASN A 211 17.54 -1.14 -6.60
N LYS A 212 17.02 -0.02 -7.11
CA LYS A 212 17.17 0.37 -8.51
C LYS A 212 18.63 0.66 -8.87
N GLU A 213 19.38 1.28 -7.96
CA GLU A 213 20.78 1.65 -8.20
C GLU A 213 21.75 0.47 -8.07
N TYR A 214 21.53 -0.42 -7.09
CA TYR A 214 22.46 -1.50 -6.74
C TYR A 214 21.95 -2.91 -7.03
N GLN A 215 20.68 -3.07 -7.41
CA GLN A 215 20.06 -4.32 -7.85
C GLN A 215 20.22 -5.47 -6.83
N PHE A 216 19.87 -5.20 -5.57
CA PHE A 216 19.98 -6.21 -4.51
C PHE A 216 18.99 -7.37 -4.68
N GLU A 217 17.78 -7.08 -5.17
CA GLU A 217 16.72 -8.03 -5.46
C GLU A 217 16.04 -7.67 -6.79
N GLU A 218 15.45 -8.66 -7.47
CA GLU A 218 14.60 -8.39 -8.62
C GLU A 218 13.35 -7.60 -8.21
N ASP A 219 13.06 -6.51 -8.92
CA ASP A 219 11.89 -5.65 -8.67
C ASP A 219 10.95 -5.67 -9.87
N HIS A 220 9.96 -6.56 -9.80
CA HIS A 220 8.89 -6.65 -10.80
C HIS A 220 7.62 -5.86 -10.40
N PHE A 221 7.66 -5.09 -9.31
CA PHE A 221 6.47 -4.59 -8.63
C PHE A 221 6.41 -3.06 -8.55
N PHE A 222 7.55 -2.41 -8.35
CA PHE A 222 7.65 -0.97 -8.20
C PHE A 222 8.29 -0.28 -9.42
N ASP A 223 8.74 -1.04 -10.41
CA ASP A 223 9.19 -0.45 -11.67
C ASP A 223 8.01 -0.07 -12.59
N VAL A 224 8.13 1.08 -13.26
CA VAL A 224 7.11 1.61 -14.17
C VAL A 224 6.91 0.66 -15.35
N ASN A 225 7.97 -0.03 -15.76
CA ASN A 225 7.96 -1.01 -16.83
C ASN A 225 7.04 -2.19 -16.54
N ASP A 226 6.90 -2.63 -15.29
CA ASP A 226 5.99 -3.73 -14.96
C ASP A 226 4.54 -3.30 -14.83
N ARG A 227 4.27 -2.03 -14.52
CA ARG A 227 2.92 -1.46 -14.67
C ARG A 227 2.53 -1.42 -16.14
N ILE A 228 3.45 -1.01 -17.03
CA ILE A 228 3.25 -1.07 -18.48
C ILE A 228 3.08 -2.53 -18.93
N LYS A 229 3.88 -3.47 -18.44
CA LYS A 229 3.80 -4.90 -18.75
C LYS A 229 2.50 -5.53 -18.25
N THR A 230 2.01 -5.12 -17.08
CA THR A 230 0.73 -5.55 -16.50
C THR A 230 -0.44 -4.97 -17.30
N ILE A 231 -0.39 -3.70 -17.68
CA ILE A 231 -1.38 -3.06 -18.58
C ILE A 231 -1.36 -3.76 -19.93
N TYR A 232 -0.19 -3.94 -20.54
CA TYR A 232 -0.03 -4.65 -21.80
C TYR A 232 -0.58 -6.08 -21.73
N THR A 233 -0.29 -6.82 -20.67
CA THR A 233 -0.76 -8.21 -20.51
C THR A 233 -2.28 -8.26 -20.34
N ASN A 234 -2.86 -7.39 -19.49
CA ASN A 234 -4.29 -7.39 -19.21
C ASN A 234 -5.14 -6.80 -20.35
N TYR A 235 -4.54 -5.95 -21.17
CA TYR A 235 -5.21 -5.24 -22.27
C TYR A 235 -4.58 -5.52 -23.63
N VAL A 236 -3.91 -6.67 -23.80
CA VAL A 236 -3.19 -7.01 -25.04
C VAL A 236 -4.08 -6.92 -26.30
N HIS A 237 -5.36 -7.23 -26.14
CA HIS A 237 -6.37 -7.14 -27.19
C HIS A 237 -6.65 -5.70 -27.66
N LEU A 238 -6.43 -4.69 -26.80
CA LEU A 238 -6.55 -3.28 -27.18
C LEU A 238 -5.35 -2.82 -28.02
N PHE A 239 -4.17 -3.42 -27.81
CA PHE A 239 -2.96 -3.15 -28.60
C PHE A 239 -2.91 -3.87 -29.94
N GLN A 240 -3.88 -4.74 -30.21
CA GLN A 240 -4.13 -5.34 -31.53
C GLN A 240 -5.13 -4.52 -32.37
N ASN A 241 -5.60 -3.40 -31.84
CA ASN A 241 -6.52 -2.51 -32.54
C ASN A 241 -5.74 -1.50 -33.37
N ASP A 242 -6.01 -1.47 -34.68
CA ASP A 242 -5.32 -0.59 -35.63
C ASP A 242 -5.36 0.89 -35.22
N LYS A 243 -6.46 1.36 -34.62
CA LYS A 243 -6.58 2.77 -34.17
C LYS A 243 -5.68 3.11 -32.98
N VAL A 244 -5.46 2.12 -32.10
CA VAL A 244 -4.56 2.30 -30.96
C VAL A 244 -3.12 2.28 -31.44
N LEU A 245 -2.81 1.44 -32.43
CA LEU A 245 -1.48 1.43 -33.08
C LEU A 245 -1.20 2.73 -33.84
N GLU A 246 -2.16 3.23 -34.61
CA GLU A 246 -2.07 4.54 -35.27
C GLU A 246 -1.77 5.65 -34.28
N PHE A 247 -2.52 5.72 -33.16
CA PHE A 247 -2.26 6.70 -32.10
C PHE A 247 -0.85 6.59 -31.51
N VAL A 248 -0.34 5.37 -31.28
CA VAL A 248 1.00 5.15 -30.73
C VAL A 248 2.07 5.57 -31.73
N VAL A 249 1.90 5.26 -33.02
CA VAL A 249 2.81 5.68 -34.10
C VAL A 249 2.86 7.21 -34.19
N ASP A 250 1.71 7.87 -34.24
CA ASP A 250 1.63 9.33 -34.28
C ASP A 250 2.36 9.99 -33.08
N CYS A 251 2.23 9.40 -31.89
CA CYS A 251 2.95 9.88 -30.71
C CYS A 251 4.46 9.68 -30.79
N ILE A 252 4.94 8.58 -31.40
CA ILE A 252 6.37 8.32 -31.56
C ILE A 252 6.97 9.28 -32.58
N GLU A 253 6.31 9.47 -33.72
CA GLU A 253 6.76 10.40 -34.76
C GLU A 253 6.88 11.84 -34.22
N GLN A 254 5.92 12.28 -33.41
CA GLN A 254 5.96 13.59 -32.74
C GLN A 254 7.07 13.76 -31.70
N LEU A 255 7.66 12.66 -31.20
CA LEU A 255 8.77 12.69 -30.26
C LEU A 255 10.13 12.60 -30.95
N GLU A 256 10.16 12.14 -32.21
CA GLU A 256 11.37 12.03 -33.03
C GLU A 256 11.64 13.30 -33.86
N ASP A 257 10.64 14.18 -34.02
CA ASP A 257 10.74 15.55 -34.56
C ASP A 257 11.10 16.60 -33.50
#